data_AF-A0AAX2ZN61-F1
#
_entry.id   AF-A0AAX2ZN61-F1
#
_cell.length_a   1.000
_cell.length_b   1.000
_cell.length_c   1.000
_cell.angle_alpha   90.00
_cell.angle_beta   90.00
_cell.angle_gamma   90.00
#
_symmetry.space_group_name_H-M   'P 1'
#
loop_
_entity.id
_entity.type
_entity.pdbx_description
1 polymer ?
#
loop_
_entity_poly.entity_id
_entity_poly.type
_entity_poly.pdbx_seq_one_letter_code
_entity_poly.pdbx_strand_id
1 'polypeptide(L)'
;MMEGFIIFGIVIAAPLMSIQYFLSSKLRSPIWGGIIPVFLLLANIFVFAKGIVPLEKEYIFDFAIVTITFFGDWAIGRNKYKKNKQSEIEKMKAKDL
;
A
#
# COMPACT_ATOMS: atom_id res chain seq x y z
N MET A 1 -5.33 24.34 -15.73
CA MET A 1 -6.34 23.46 -15.08
C MET A 1 -5.79 22.06 -14.79
N MET A 2 -4.95 21.46 -15.66
CA MET A 2 -4.34 20.14 -15.42
C MET A 2 -3.29 20.10 -14.28
N GLU A 3 -2.51 21.15 -14.07
CA GLU A 3 -1.41 21.11 -13.08
C GLU A 3 -1.89 21.08 -11.62
N GLY A 4 -3.00 21.76 -11.32
CA GLY A 4 -3.59 21.73 -9.98
C GLY A 4 -4.06 20.34 -9.56
N PHE A 5 -4.52 19.52 -10.52
CA PHE A 5 -4.99 18.16 -10.26
C PHE A 5 -3.84 17.20 -9.92
N ILE A 6 -2.71 17.32 -10.62
CA ILE A 6 -1.51 16.52 -10.36
C ILE A 6 -0.91 16.86 -8.99
N ILE A 7 -0.79 18.15 -8.67
CA ILE A 7 -0.26 18.61 -7.38
C ILE A 7 -1.17 18.12 -6.24
N PHE A 8 -2.50 18.22 -6.41
CA PHE A 8 -3.46 17.74 -5.43
C PHE A 8 -3.36 16.22 -5.22
N GLY A 9 -3.19 15.46 -6.31
CA GLY A 9 -2.96 14.01 -6.26
C GLY A 9 -1.69 13.64 -5.48
N ILE A 10 -0.57 14.34 -5.72
CA ILE A 10 0.70 14.11 -5.02
C ILE A 10 0.58 14.44 -3.52
N VAL A 11 -0.05 15.57 -3.18
CA VAL A 11 -0.25 16.02 -1.80
C VAL A 11 -1.11 15.04 -1.00
N ILE A 12 -2.05 14.34 -1.63
CA ILE A 12 -2.85 13.29 -0.98
C ILE A 12 -2.10 11.95 -0.94
N ALA A 13 -1.42 11.58 -2.02
CA ALA A 13 -0.74 10.29 -2.13
C ALA A 13 0.42 10.15 -1.12
N ALA A 14 1.24 11.19 -0.93
CA ALA A 14 2.40 11.14 -0.04
C ALA A 14 2.06 10.81 1.44
N PRO A 15 1.08 11.49 2.09
CA PRO A 15 0.66 11.12 3.44
C PRO A 15 -0.03 9.75 3.45
N LEU A 16 -0.79 9.39 2.43
CA LEU A 16 -1.44 8.07 2.35
C LEU A 16 -0.41 6.93 2.32
N MET A 17 0.64 7.06 1.51
CA MET A 17 1.74 6.09 1.44
C MET A 17 2.53 6.04 2.76
N SER A 18 2.78 7.19 3.39
CA SER A 18 3.46 7.26 4.68
C SER A 18 2.67 6.56 5.79
N ILE A 19 1.36 6.80 5.83
CA ILE A 19 0.41 6.14 6.74
C ILE A 19 0.41 4.64 6.46
N GLN A 20 0.24 4.21 5.20
CA GLN A 20 0.26 2.80 4.82
C GLN A 20 1.54 2.08 5.25
N TYR A 21 2.69 2.70 5.00
CA TYR A 21 3.98 2.15 5.40
C TYR A 21 4.09 1.99 6.91
N PHE A 22 3.64 3.00 7.67
CA PHE A 22 3.64 2.95 9.13
C PHE A 22 2.69 1.87 9.68
N LEU A 23 1.46 1.80 9.17
CA LEU A 23 0.51 0.76 9.59
C LEU A 23 1.02 -0.64 9.23
N SER A 24 1.65 -0.82 8.07
CA SER A 24 2.22 -2.11 7.67
C SER A 24 3.42 -2.53 8.54
N SER A 25 4.33 -1.60 8.83
CA SER A 25 5.62 -1.88 9.47
C SER A 25 5.61 -1.84 11.00
N LYS A 26 4.62 -1.19 11.63
CA LYS A 26 4.61 -0.99 13.08
C LYS A 26 3.44 -1.67 13.80
N LEU A 27 2.31 -1.88 13.13
CA LEU A 27 1.16 -2.55 13.75
C LEU A 27 1.26 -4.07 13.67
N ARG A 28 0.79 -4.73 14.73
CA ARG A 28 0.81 -6.19 14.87
C ARG A 28 -0.03 -6.87 13.80
N SER A 29 -1.23 -6.34 13.52
CA SER A 29 -2.16 -6.95 12.57
C SER A 29 -1.86 -6.52 11.12
N PRO A 30 -1.74 -7.47 10.18
CA PRO A 30 -1.47 -7.18 8.77
C PRO A 30 -2.62 -6.44 8.08
N ILE A 31 -3.84 -6.55 8.62
CA ILE A 31 -5.08 -5.99 8.06
C ILE A 31 -4.99 -4.47 7.93
N TRP A 32 -4.35 -3.82 8.90
CA TRP A 32 -4.23 -2.36 8.96
C TRP A 32 -3.37 -1.77 7.84
N GLY A 33 -2.34 -2.50 7.38
CA GLY A 33 -1.54 -2.06 6.23
C GLY A 33 -2.17 -2.41 4.88
N GLY A 34 -3.03 -3.44 4.85
CA GLY A 34 -3.65 -3.97 3.62
C GLY A 34 -4.93 -3.23 3.22
N ILE A 35 -5.51 -2.43 4.13
CA ILE A 35 -6.76 -1.74 3.85
C ILE A 35 -6.64 -0.75 2.69
N ILE A 36 -5.49 -0.07 2.57
CA ILE A 36 -5.25 0.91 1.51
C ILE A 36 -5.17 0.25 0.13
N PRO A 37 -4.32 -0.79 -0.11
CA PRO A 37 -4.29 -1.46 -1.41
C PRO A 37 -5.63 -2.13 -1.77
N VAL A 38 -6.37 -2.65 -0.79
CA VAL A 38 -7.72 -3.21 -1.01
C VAL A 38 -8.72 -2.14 -1.41
N PHE A 39 -8.75 -1.00 -0.71
CA PHE A 39 -9.66 0.09 -1.04
C PHE A 39 -9.37 0.68 -2.42
N LEU A 40 -8.09 0.77 -2.78
CA LEU A 40 -7.63 1.23 -4.10
C LEU A 40 -8.11 0.27 -5.21
N LEU A 41 -8.01 -1.05 -4.97
CA LEU A 41 -8.53 -2.06 -5.89
C LEU A 41 -10.07 -1.98 -6.04
N LEU A 42 -10.81 -1.78 -4.95
CA LEU A 42 -12.28 -1.61 -5.01
C LEU A 42 -12.68 -0.33 -5.75
N ALA A 43 -11.97 0.78 -5.53
CA ALA A 43 -12.20 2.02 -6.24
C ALA A 43 -11.97 1.86 -7.76
N ASN A 44 -10.91 1.16 -8.15
CA ASN A 44 -10.64 0.86 -9.57
C ASN A 44 -11.78 0.06 -10.19
N ILE A 45 -12.22 -1.03 -9.53
CA ILE A 45 -13.35 -1.84 -10.01
C ILE A 45 -14.60 -0.98 -10.17
N PHE A 46 -14.90 -0.11 -9.21
CA PHE A 46 -16.06 0.78 -9.28
C PHE A 46 -15.99 1.75 -10.47
N VAL A 47 -14.84 2.37 -10.70
CA VAL A 47 -14.62 3.32 -11.80
C VAL A 47 -14.84 2.65 -13.15
N PHE A 48 -14.29 1.45 -13.35
CA PHE A 48 -14.48 0.67 -14.57
C PHE A 48 -15.92 0.16 -14.72
N ALA A 49 -16.53 -0.35 -13.64
CA ALA A 49 -17.90 -0.86 -13.66
C ALA A 49 -18.93 0.23 -13.95
N LYS A 50 -18.66 1.49 -13.56
CA LYS A 50 -19.50 2.65 -13.88
C LYS A 50 -19.24 3.22 -15.27
N GLY A 51 -18.25 2.72 -16.01
CA GLY A 51 -17.87 3.25 -17.32
C GLY A 51 -17.34 4.68 -17.26
N ILE A 52 -16.84 5.13 -16.10
CA ILE A 52 -16.23 6.46 -15.94
C ILE A 52 -14.94 6.54 -16.75
N VAL A 53 -14.21 5.42 -16.82
CA VAL A 53 -13.00 5.24 -17.63
C VAL A 53 -13.24 4.10 -18.63
N PRO A 54 -12.82 4.24 -19.89
CA PRO A 54 -12.91 3.17 -20.88
C PRO A 54 -12.16 1.91 -20.42
N LEU A 55 -12.72 0.74 -20.69
CA LEU A 55 -12.07 -0.56 -20.49
C LEU A 55 -11.05 -0.85 -21.61
N GLU A 56 -10.15 0.11 -21.86
CA GLU A 56 -9.06 -0.05 -22.81
C GLU A 56 -7.81 -0.60 -22.11
N LYS A 57 -6.99 -1.32 -22.88
CA LYS A 57 -5.79 -1.99 -22.36
C LYS A 57 -4.81 -1.03 -21.68
N GLU A 58 -4.69 0.19 -22.20
CA GLU A 58 -3.79 1.22 -21.67
C GLU A 58 -4.21 1.63 -20.24
N TYR A 59 -5.47 1.99 -20.03
CA TYR A 59 -5.98 2.34 -18.69
C TYR A 59 -5.89 1.15 -17.72
N ILE A 60 -6.27 -0.06 -18.17
CA ILE A 60 -6.19 -1.25 -17.31
C ILE A 60 -4.75 -1.50 -16.85
N PHE A 61 -3.77 -1.30 -17.75
CA PHE A 61 -2.36 -1.50 -17.44
C PHE A 61 -1.86 -0.50 -16.40
N ASP A 62 -2.18 0.79 -16.56
CA ASP A 62 -1.80 1.83 -15.59
C ASP A 62 -2.40 1.56 -14.21
N PHE A 63 -3.69 1.24 -14.14
CA PHE A 63 -4.36 0.90 -12.88
C PHE A 63 -3.80 -0.37 -12.24
N ALA A 64 -3.41 -1.37 -13.05
CA ALA A 64 -2.77 -2.59 -12.57
C ALA A 64 -1.39 -2.30 -11.96
N ILE A 65 -0.55 -1.48 -12.61
CA ILE A 65 0.77 -1.09 -12.10
C ILE A 65 0.64 -0.41 -10.74
N VAL A 66 -0.25 0.58 -10.62
CA VAL A 66 -0.45 1.31 -9.36
C VAL A 66 -0.90 0.34 -8.27
N THR A 67 -1.87 -0.52 -8.56
CA THR A 67 -2.41 -1.47 -7.59
C THR A 67 -1.33 -2.45 -7.12
N ILE A 68 -0.56 -3.05 -8.04
CA ILE A 68 0.51 -3.99 -7.73
C ILE A 68 1.60 -3.32 -6.88
N THR A 69 1.97 -2.08 -7.19
CA THR A 69 2.96 -1.31 -6.43
C THR A 69 2.53 -1.15 -4.97
N PHE A 70 1.28 -0.75 -4.74
CA PHE A 70 0.72 -0.59 -3.40
C PHE A 70 0.66 -1.92 -2.61
N PHE A 71 0.33 -3.03 -3.27
CA PHE A 71 0.38 -4.36 -2.66
C PHE A 71 1.82 -4.80 -2.34
N GLY A 72 2.77 -4.51 -3.23
CA GLY A 72 4.20 -4.78 -3.04
C GLY A 72 4.77 -4.06 -1.82
N ASP A 73 4.52 -2.75 -1.70
CA ASP A 73 4.94 -1.95 -0.55
C ASP A 73 4.37 -2.47 0.76
N TRP A 74 3.10 -2.88 0.75
CA TRP A 74 2.49 -3.52 1.92
C TRP A 74 3.22 -4.82 2.29
N ALA A 75 3.47 -5.71 1.33
CA ALA A 75 4.18 -6.96 1.57
C ALA A 75 5.61 -6.75 2.11
N ILE A 76 6.35 -5.78 1.56
CA ILE A 76 7.68 -5.39 2.03
C ILE A 76 7.60 -4.90 3.49
N GLY A 77 6.64 -4.01 3.81
CA GLY A 77 6.41 -3.53 5.17
C GLY A 77 6.15 -4.67 6.17
N ARG A 78 5.35 -5.67 5.78
CA ARG A 78 5.06 -6.85 6.61
C ARG A 78 6.27 -7.73 6.82
N ASN A 79 7.09 -7.93 5.80
CA ASN A 79 8.33 -8.68 5.94
C ASN A 79 9.32 -7.97 6.87
N LYS A 80 9.42 -6.64 6.79
CA LYS A 80 10.24 -5.85 7.72
C LYS A 80 9.78 -5.99 9.17
N TYR A 81 8.46 -5.91 9.43
CA TYR A 81 7.91 -6.13 10.78
C TYR A 81 8.29 -7.52 11.33
N LYS A 82 8.12 -8.58 10.51
CA LYS A 82 8.47 -9.95 10.90
C LYS A 82 9.96 -10.09 11.21
N LYS A 83 10.82 -9.53 10.36
CA LYS A 83 12.28 -9.59 10.54
C LYS A 83 12.72 -8.88 11.83
N ASN A 84 12.17 -7.70 12.11
CA ASN A 84 12.48 -6.97 13.34
C ASN A 84 12.03 -7.77 14.57
N LYS A 85 10.81 -8.31 14.56
CA LYS A 85 10.30 -9.14 15.66
C LYS A 85 11.19 -10.37 15.90
N GLN A 86 11.65 -11.02 14.84
CA GLN A 86 12.55 -12.16 14.93
C GLN A 86 13.89 -11.78 15.57
N SER A 87 14.49 -10.66 15.15
CA SER A 87 15.75 -10.19 15.74
C SER A 87 15.63 -9.83 17.22
N GLU A 88 14.48 -9.29 17.65
CA GLU A 88 14.25 -8.98 19.06
C GLU A 88 14.13 -10.25 19.89
N ILE A 89 13.47 -11.30 19.36
CA ILE A 89 13.40 -12.63 20.00
C ILE A 89 14.79 -13.26 20.11
N GLU A 90 15.61 -13.17 19.07
CA GLU A 90 16.98 -13.70 19.06
C GLU A 90 17.87 -12.99 20.09
N LYS A 91 17.77 -11.66 20.20
CA LYS A 91 18.48 -10.90 21.24
C LYS A 91 18.05 -11.28 22.65
N MET A 92 16.76 -11.53 22.88
CA MET A 92 16.25 -11.99 24.18
C MET A 92 16.82 -13.38 24.51
N LYS A 93 16.77 -14.33 23.56
CA LYS A 93 17.36 -15.67 23.72
C LYS A 93 18.86 -15.64 24.01
N ALA A 94 19.61 -14.74 23.38
CA ALA A 94 21.04 -14.60 23.57
C ALA A 94 21.42 -13.94 24.91
N LYS A 95 20.50 -13.23 25.56
CA LYS A 95 20.69 -12.65 26.90
C LYS A 95 20.26 -13.59 28.03
N ASP A 96 19.38 -14.54 27.73
CA ASP A 96 18.94 -15.57 28.67
C ASP A 96 19.92 -16.77 28.77
N LEU A 97 20.89 -16.87 27.85
CA LEU A 97 22.02 -17.82 27.86
C LEU A 97 23.24 -17.21 28.54
#